data_AF-A0A2E8N7S7-F1
#
_entry.id   AF-A0A2E8N7S7-F1
#
_cell.length_a   1.000
_cell.length_b   1.000
_cell.length_c   1.000
_cell.angle_alpha   90.00
_cell.angle_beta   90.00
_cell.angle_gamma   90.00
#
_symmetry.space_group_name_H-M   'P 1'
#
loop_
_entity.id
_entity.type
_entity.pdbx_description
1 polymer ?
#
loop_
_entity_poly.entity_id
_entity_poly.type
_entity_poly.pdbx_seq_one_letter_code
_entity_poly.pdbx_strand_id
1 'polypeptide(L)'
;MTAVRRLRLAEALAAVTVLAMLLGWADEPESVRGLQDSEGQLVLLTSVVAIVLVRLGNRAAWIAAGFATAVSWRAIVQLGGDAGWGLRLAVLTATAATATLVWHMVAEVRENAPD
;
A
#
# COMPACT_ATOMS: atom_id res chain seq x y z
N MET A 1 5.03 -16.02 -13.17
CA MET A 1 4.16 -14.85 -13.39
C MET A 1 4.92 -13.84 -14.25
N THR A 2 4.32 -13.27 -15.31
CA THR A 2 5.01 -12.28 -16.17
C THR A 2 5.19 -10.93 -15.46
N ALA A 3 6.13 -10.09 -15.90
CA ALA A 3 6.37 -8.75 -15.34
C ALA A 3 5.09 -7.88 -15.31
N VAL A 4 4.36 -7.88 -16.44
CA VAL A 4 3.06 -7.17 -16.56
C VAL A 4 2.05 -7.63 -15.51
N ARG A 5 1.94 -8.95 -15.26
CA ARG A 5 1.00 -9.46 -14.25
C ARG A 5 1.40 -9.03 -12.83
N ARG A 6 2.70 -8.94 -12.53
CA ARG A 6 3.20 -8.48 -11.23
C ARG A 6 2.87 -7.01 -10.98
N LEU A 7 3.10 -6.16 -11.98
CA LEU A 7 2.73 -4.74 -11.91
C LEU A 7 1.21 -4.53 -11.76
N ARG A 8 0.39 -5.28 -12.52
CA ARG A 8 -1.08 -5.22 -12.38
C ARG A 8 -1.58 -5.68 -11.02
N LEU A 9 -0.95 -6.71 -10.44
CA LEU A 9 -1.28 -7.17 -9.09
C LEU A 9 -0.93 -6.11 -8.05
N ALA A 10 0.26 -5.50 -8.13
CA ALA A 10 0.66 -4.42 -7.24
C ALA A 10 -0.27 -3.20 -7.35
N GLU A 11 -0.64 -2.82 -8.58
CA GLU A 11 -1.60 -1.75 -8.86
C GLU A 11 -2.96 -2.05 -8.21
N ALA A 12 -3.48 -3.26 -8.38
CA ALA A 12 -4.74 -3.68 -7.79
C ALA A 12 -4.70 -3.65 -6.26
N LEU A 13 -3.61 -4.12 -5.65
CA LEU A 13 -3.44 -4.11 -4.19
C LEU A 13 -3.39 -2.67 -3.66
N ALA A 14 -2.65 -1.78 -4.30
CA ALA A 14 -2.62 -0.36 -3.92
C ALA A 14 -4.00 0.30 -4.11
N ALA A 15 -4.77 -0.08 -5.13
CA ALA A 15 -6.14 0.40 -5.30
C ALA A 15 -7.07 -0.10 -4.17
N VAL A 16 -6.90 -1.34 -3.71
CA VAL A 16 -7.64 -1.84 -2.54
C VAL A 16 -7.23 -1.07 -1.27
N THR A 17 -5.96 -0.72 -1.10
CA THR A 17 -5.51 0.14 0.01
C THR A 17 -6.23 1.49 -0.01
N VAL A 18 -6.34 2.12 -1.19
CA VAL A 18 -7.09 3.37 -1.37
C VAL A 18 -8.57 3.19 -0.98
N LEU A 19 -9.22 2.11 -1.42
CA LEU A 19 -10.61 1.82 -1.08
C LEU A 19 -10.80 1.57 0.42
N ALA A 20 -9.82 0.94 1.08
CA ALA A 20 -9.84 0.69 2.51
C ALA A 20 -9.83 2.00 3.34
N MET A 21 -9.41 3.13 2.77
CA MET A 21 -9.44 4.44 3.43
C MET A 21 -10.87 4.97 3.64
N LEU A 22 -11.83 4.44 2.86
CA LEU A 22 -13.24 4.80 2.96
C LEU A 22 -13.95 4.10 4.12
N LEU A 23 -13.32 3.08 4.69
CA LEU A 23 -13.83 2.31 5.82
C LEU A 23 -13.38 2.93 7.16
N GLY A 24 -14.05 2.54 8.23
CA GLY A 24 -13.67 2.92 9.59
C GLY A 24 -12.30 2.37 9.96
N TRP A 25 -11.43 3.24 10.47
CA TRP A 25 -10.09 2.90 10.93
C TRP A 25 -10.04 2.53 12.43
N ALA A 26 -11.03 2.95 13.21
CA ALA A 26 -11.21 2.59 14.62
C ALA A 26 -12.59 1.93 14.84
N ASP A 27 -12.67 1.00 15.80
CA ASP A 27 -13.88 0.26 16.17
C ASP A 27 -14.86 1.05 17.08
N GLU A 28 -14.70 2.37 17.19
CA GLU A 28 -15.57 3.25 17.99
C GLU A 28 -16.93 3.56 17.33
N PRO A 29 -17.97 3.92 18.11
CA PRO A 29 -19.33 4.18 17.61
C PRO A 29 -19.41 5.36 16.62
N GLU A 30 -18.41 6.23 16.61
CA GLU A 30 -18.22 7.29 15.61
C GLU A 30 -16.93 6.98 14.83
N SER A 31 -16.99 5.94 13.98
CA SER A 31 -15.82 5.42 13.28
C SER A 31 -15.14 6.51 12.44
N VAL A 32 -14.01 7.03 12.92
CA VAL A 32 -13.19 7.98 12.16
C VAL A 32 -12.72 7.27 10.89
N ARG A 33 -13.13 7.79 9.74
CA ARG A 33 -12.66 7.27 8.45
C ARG A 33 -11.19 7.63 8.29
N GLY A 34 -10.40 6.78 7.65
CA GLY A 34 -8.98 7.08 7.40
C GLY A 34 -8.76 8.46 6.73
N LEU A 35 -9.71 8.93 5.91
CA LEU A 35 -9.67 10.26 5.29
C LEU A 35 -9.74 11.46 6.26
N GLN A 36 -10.31 11.26 7.44
CA GLN A 36 -10.47 12.31 8.45
C GLN A 36 -9.23 12.48 9.34
N ASP A 37 -8.32 11.50 9.32
CA ASP A 37 -7.06 11.54 10.05
C ASP A 37 -5.87 11.82 9.11
N SER A 38 -4.89 12.54 9.65
CA SER A 38 -3.65 12.89 8.95
C SER A 38 -2.85 11.66 8.51
N GLU A 39 -2.85 10.58 9.31
CA GLU A 39 -2.15 9.34 8.96
C GLU A 39 -2.82 8.64 7.77
N GLY A 40 -4.15 8.56 7.76
CA GLY A 40 -4.87 7.96 6.62
C GLY A 40 -4.80 8.79 5.35
N GLN A 41 -4.71 10.13 5.44
CA GLN A 41 -4.41 10.99 4.29
C GLN A 41 -3.01 10.70 3.70
N LEU A 42 -2.00 10.46 4.54
CA LEU A 42 -0.66 10.08 4.08
C LEU A 42 -0.67 8.71 3.39
N VAL A 43 -1.37 7.71 3.95
CA VAL A 43 -1.52 6.38 3.33
C VAL A 43 -2.23 6.50 1.98
N LEU A 44 -3.31 7.29 1.90
CA LEU A 44 -4.03 7.56 0.67
C LEU A 44 -3.12 8.17 -0.39
N LEU A 45 -2.44 9.27 -0.05
CA LEU A 45 -1.57 10.01 -0.96
C LEU A 45 -0.46 9.10 -1.50
N THR A 46 0.24 8.40 -0.61
CA THR A 46 1.37 7.54 -0.99
C THR A 46 0.93 6.31 -1.78
N SER A 47 -0.27 5.77 -1.50
CA SER A 47 -0.85 4.68 -2.30
C SER A 47 -1.27 5.16 -3.71
N VAL A 48 -1.84 6.35 -3.84
CA VAL A 48 -2.13 6.97 -5.16
C VAL A 48 -0.84 7.23 -5.94
N VAL A 49 0.19 7.77 -5.29
CA VAL A 49 1.51 7.98 -5.90
C VAL A 49 2.10 6.64 -6.36
N ALA A 50 2.00 5.58 -5.56
CA ALA A 50 2.46 4.25 -5.96
C ALA A 50 1.74 3.76 -7.22
N ILE A 51 0.41 3.90 -7.32
CA ILE A 51 -0.36 3.54 -8.52
C ILE A 51 0.12 4.31 -9.75
N VAL A 52 0.31 5.63 -9.63
CA VAL A 52 0.79 6.46 -10.74
C VAL A 52 2.18 6.02 -11.19
N LEU A 53 3.10 5.79 -10.24
CA LEU A 53 4.47 5.35 -10.54
C LEU A 53 4.49 3.97 -11.21
N VAL A 54 3.63 3.04 -10.76
CA VAL A 54 3.45 1.73 -11.41
C VAL A 54 2.98 1.90 -12.85
N ARG A 55 2.01 2.78 -13.12
CA ARG A 55 1.53 3.03 -14.49
C ARG A 55 2.57 3.69 -15.39
N LEU A 56 3.45 4.51 -14.82
CA LEU A 56 4.58 5.12 -15.54
C LEU A 56 5.78 4.18 -15.70
N GLY A 57 5.72 2.95 -15.14
CA GLY A 57 6.86 2.02 -15.16
C GLY A 57 8.05 2.51 -14.32
N ASN A 58 7.81 3.40 -13.35
CA ASN A 58 8.86 3.98 -12.54
C ASN A 58 9.23 3.05 -11.38
N ARG A 59 10.52 2.70 -11.29
CA ARG A 59 11.08 1.87 -10.21
C ARG A 59 10.87 2.46 -8.82
N ALA A 60 10.69 3.77 -8.68
CA ALA A 60 10.40 4.41 -7.38
C ALA A 60 9.05 3.98 -6.76
N ALA A 61 8.18 3.28 -7.50
CA ALA A 61 6.90 2.79 -7.00
C ALA A 61 7.00 1.97 -5.70
N TRP A 62 8.05 1.15 -5.55
CA TRP A 62 8.23 0.33 -4.34
C TRP A 62 8.50 1.19 -3.10
N ILE A 63 9.13 2.36 -3.25
CA ILE A 63 9.41 3.29 -2.15
C ILE A 63 8.10 3.90 -1.66
N ALA A 64 7.26 4.36 -2.59
CA ALA A 64 5.95 4.92 -2.26
C ALA A 64 5.04 3.89 -1.56
N ALA A 65 5.01 2.65 -2.06
CA ALA A 65 4.29 1.55 -1.43
C ALA A 65 4.86 1.19 -0.04
N GLY A 66 6.19 1.18 0.09
CA GLY A 66 6.87 0.94 1.37
C GLY A 66 6.52 2.01 2.41
N PHE A 67 6.44 3.28 2.00
CA PHE A 67 6.01 4.36 2.88
C PHE A 67 4.55 4.19 3.32
N ALA A 68 3.63 3.88 2.39
CA ALA A 68 2.23 3.59 2.72
C ALA A 68 2.12 2.44 3.73
N THR A 69 2.96 1.41 3.57
CA THR A 69 3.04 0.26 4.48
C THR A 69 3.53 0.66 5.86
N ALA A 70 4.60 1.45 5.95
CA ALA A 70 5.17 1.91 7.21
C ALA A 70 4.18 2.78 8.00
N VAL A 71 3.50 3.73 7.33
CA VAL A 71 2.49 4.58 7.97
C VAL A 71 1.31 3.73 8.45
N SER A 72 0.82 2.79 7.63
CA SER A 72 -0.28 1.90 8.02
C SER A 72 0.10 1.03 9.24
N TRP A 73 1.32 0.50 9.29
CA TRP A 73 1.82 -0.26 10.44
C TRP A 73 2.00 0.61 11.69
N ARG A 74 2.40 1.86 11.52
CA ARG A 74 2.46 2.81 12.64
C ARG A 74 1.06 3.08 13.20
N ALA A 75 0.06 3.27 12.34
CA ALA A 75 -1.32 3.48 12.75
C ALA A 75 -1.90 2.26 13.48
N ILE A 76 -1.65 1.04 12.99
CA ILE A 76 -2.18 -0.18 13.63
C ILE A 76 -1.54 -0.46 14.99
N VAL A 77 -0.26 -0.09 15.18
CA VAL A 77 0.41 -0.19 16.48
C VAL A 77 -0.14 0.85 17.47
N GLN A 78 -0.48 2.06 16.99
CA GLN A 78 -1.08 3.11 17.83
C GLN A 78 -2.49 2.75 18.29
N LEU A 79 -3.32 2.22 17.39
CA LEU A 79 -4.71 1.83 17.69
C LEU A 79 -4.81 0.45 18.38
N GLY A 80 -3.83 -0.42 18.18
CA GLY A 80 -3.78 -1.72 18.83
C GLY A 80 -5.04 -2.56 18.60
N GLY A 81 -5.71 -2.94 19.69
CA GLY A 81 -6.94 -3.73 19.66
C GLY A 81 -8.14 -3.02 19.03
N ASP A 82 -8.14 -1.69 19.05
CA ASP A 82 -9.24 -0.84 18.58
C ASP A 82 -9.16 -0.54 17.07
N ALA A 83 -8.17 -1.11 16.38
CA ALA A 83 -8.01 -0.97 14.95
C ALA A 83 -9.18 -1.62 14.19
N GLY A 84 -9.96 -0.80 13.50
CA GLY A 84 -11.09 -1.22 12.67
C GLY A 84 -10.65 -1.91 11.38
N TRP A 85 -11.61 -2.51 10.68
CA TRP A 85 -11.37 -3.29 9.46
C TRP A 85 -10.72 -2.50 8.33
N GLY A 86 -11.01 -1.19 8.20
CA GLY A 86 -10.40 -0.34 7.18
C GLY A 86 -8.88 -0.29 7.31
N LEU A 87 -8.39 -0.08 8.53
CA LEU A 87 -6.96 -0.03 8.80
C LEU A 87 -6.29 -1.40 8.62
N ARG A 88 -6.93 -2.48 9.09
CA ARG A 88 -6.40 -3.85 8.92
C ARG A 88 -6.25 -4.21 7.44
N LEU A 89 -7.26 -3.89 6.62
CA LEU A 89 -7.21 -4.10 5.17
C LEU A 89 -6.12 -3.24 4.52
N ALA A 90 -5.98 -1.99 4.94
CA ALA A 90 -4.94 -1.10 4.45
C ALA A 90 -3.53 -1.65 4.72
N VAL A 91 -3.25 -2.09 5.94
CA VAL A 91 -1.97 -2.71 6.32
C VAL A 91 -1.68 -3.94 5.47
N LEU A 92 -2.65 -4.85 5.35
CA LEU A 92 -2.46 -6.10 4.60
C LEU A 92 -2.19 -5.83 3.11
N THR A 93 -2.99 -4.94 2.51
CA THR A 93 -2.91 -4.65 1.08
C THR A 93 -1.69 -3.81 0.72
N ALA A 94 -1.33 -2.82 1.55
CA ALA A 94 -0.10 -2.04 1.38
C ALA A 94 1.15 -2.94 1.50
N THR A 95 1.17 -3.83 2.50
CA THR A 95 2.28 -4.79 2.68
C THR A 95 2.40 -5.71 1.47
N ALA A 96 1.28 -6.25 0.97
CA ALA A 96 1.27 -7.12 -0.20
C ALA A 96 1.69 -6.36 -1.48
N ALA A 97 1.25 -5.11 -1.66
CA ALA A 97 1.65 -4.27 -2.78
C ALA A 97 3.16 -4.03 -2.76
N THR A 98 3.70 -3.67 -1.60
CA THR A 98 5.15 -3.46 -1.39
C THR A 98 5.94 -4.72 -1.69
N ALA A 99 5.55 -5.87 -1.13
CA ALA A 99 6.21 -7.15 -1.39
C ALA A 99 6.20 -7.51 -2.88
N THR A 100 5.09 -7.26 -3.57
CA THR A 100 4.94 -7.53 -5.00
C THR A 100 5.87 -6.62 -5.84
N LEU A 101 5.98 -5.34 -5.49
CA LEU A 101 6.85 -4.38 -6.17
C LEU A 101 8.33 -4.66 -5.92
N VAL A 102 8.70 -5.03 -4.69
CA VAL A 102 10.07 -5.43 -4.34
C VAL A 102 10.44 -6.70 -5.11
N TRP A 103 9.56 -7.70 -5.18
CA TRP A 103 9.80 -8.88 -6.00
C TRP A 103 9.98 -8.48 -7.47
N HIS A 104 9.10 -7.66 -8.02
CA HIS A 104 9.23 -7.21 -9.40
C HIS A 104 10.60 -6.54 -9.66
N MET A 105 11.05 -5.65 -8.78
CA MET A 105 12.36 -5.01 -8.86
C MET A 105 13.51 -6.04 -8.84
N VAL A 106 13.49 -6.98 -7.90
CA VAL A 106 14.53 -8.02 -7.79
C VAL A 106 14.58 -8.88 -9.06
N ALA A 107 13.42 -9.21 -9.63
CA ALA A 107 13.38 -9.99 -10.86
C ALA A 107 13.89 -9.20 -12.07
N GLU A 108 13.54 -7.91 -12.19
CA GLU A 108 14.11 -7.05 -13.24
C GLU A 108 15.64 -6.96 -13.13
N VAL A 109 16.18 -6.84 -11.91
CA VAL A 109 17.63 -6.77 -11.70
C VAL A 109 18.30 -8.09 -12.12
N ARG A 110 17.70 -9.23 -11.79
CA ARG A 110 18.23 -10.55 -12.19
C ARG A 110 18.17 -10.78 -13.69
N GLU A 111 17.11 -10.33 -14.36
CA GLU A 111 16.95 -10.43 -15.81
C GLU A 111 17.95 -9.54 -16.58
N ASN A 112 18.48 -8.49 -15.95
CA ASN A 112 19.44 -7.54 -16.55
C ASN A 112 20.88 -7.69 -16.02
N ALA A 113 21.18 -8.71 -15.23
CA ALA A 113 22.53 -8.96 -14.74
C ALA A 113 23.40 -9.51 -15.88
N PRO A 114 24.60 -8.96 -16.13
CA PRO A 114 25.54 -9.57 -17.06
C PRO A 114 26.02 -10.91 -16.48
N ASP A 115 26.03 -11.95 -17.31
CA ASP A 115 26.55 -13.29 -16.99
C ASP A 115 28.02 -13.26 -16.54
#